data_AF-J7CT24-F1
#
_entry.id   AF-J7CT24-F1
#
_cell.length_a   1.000
_cell.length_b   1.000
_cell.length_c   1.000
_cell.angle_alpha   90.00
_cell.angle_beta   90.00
_cell.angle_gamma   90.00
#
_symmetry.space_group_name_H-M   'P 1'
#
loop_
_entity.id
_entity.type
_entity.pdbx_description
1 polymer ?
#
loop_
_entity_poly.entity_id
_entity_poly.type
_entity_poly.pdbx_seq_one_letter_code
_entity_poly.pdbx_strand_id
1 'polypeptide(L)'
;MTDNSQTRVVVGMSGGVDSSVTALLLKEQGYDVIGIFMKNWDDTDENGVCTATEDYKDVAKVAAQIGIPYYSVNFEKEYWDRVFEYFLAEYRAGRTPNPDVMCNKEIKFKAFLDYAMDLGADYVATGHYAQVTRDENGVVHMLRGVDNNKDQTYFLSQLSQEQLSKTMFPLGGMEKSEVRAIAERAGLATAKKKDSTGICFIGEKNFKQFLSNYLPAKKGNMVTLDGEVKGQHAGLMYYTIGQRQGLGIGGGGDSQEPWFVVGKDLATNTLYVGQGFHHPALYATSLDASEIHFTTNEPMPKEFKCTAKFRYRQQDVPVTVRLLDDNRAEVVFDEPVRAITPGQAVVFYDGMECLGGGLIDHAYQETKVLQYV
;
A
#
# COMPACT_ATOMS: atom_id res chain seq x y z
N MET A 1 3.11 22.92 -30.20
CA MET A 1 3.52 22.30 -28.93
C MET A 1 3.02 23.23 -27.84
N THR A 2 2.20 22.71 -26.94
CA THR A 2 1.80 23.44 -25.72
C THR A 2 3.06 23.78 -24.93
N ASP A 3 3.17 25.03 -24.50
CA ASP A 3 4.27 25.49 -23.66
C ASP A 3 4.01 25.03 -22.22
N ASN A 4 4.77 24.02 -21.78
CA ASN A 4 4.62 23.43 -20.44
C ASN A 4 5.08 24.39 -19.32
N SER A 5 5.81 25.46 -19.64
CA SER A 5 6.38 26.36 -18.64
C SER A 5 5.33 27.14 -17.83
N GLN A 6 4.09 27.22 -18.35
CA GLN A 6 2.95 27.84 -17.67
C GLN A 6 2.19 26.87 -16.76
N THR A 7 2.57 25.59 -16.74
CA THR A 7 1.95 24.55 -15.91
C THR A 7 2.86 24.24 -14.74
N ARG A 8 2.40 24.52 -13.53
CA ARG A 8 3.14 24.25 -12.30
C ARG A 8 2.89 22.85 -11.80
N VAL A 9 3.96 22.10 -11.60
CA VAL A 9 3.92 20.72 -11.08
C VAL A 9 4.70 20.63 -9.79
N VAL A 10 4.01 20.25 -8.72
CA VAL A 10 4.60 20.05 -7.41
C VAL A 10 4.93 18.57 -7.22
N VAL A 11 6.22 18.24 -7.09
CA VAL A 11 6.71 16.87 -7.00
C VAL A 11 6.93 16.50 -5.54
N GLY A 12 6.26 15.45 -5.07
CA GLY A 12 6.54 14.84 -3.77
C GLY A 12 7.90 14.14 -3.81
N MET A 13 8.92 14.75 -3.21
CA MET A 13 10.29 14.24 -3.18
C MET A 13 10.60 13.59 -1.84
N SER A 14 10.83 12.28 -1.83
CA SER A 14 11.10 11.51 -0.60
C SER A 14 12.58 11.37 -0.27
N GLY A 15 13.48 11.92 -1.10
CA GLY A 15 14.91 11.66 -1.03
C GLY A 15 15.33 10.33 -1.68
N GLY A 16 14.39 9.60 -2.29
CA GLY A 16 14.65 8.38 -3.07
C GLY A 16 14.81 8.65 -4.57
N VAL A 17 15.47 7.70 -5.27
CA VAL A 17 15.80 7.79 -6.70
C VAL A 17 14.58 8.02 -7.60
N ASP A 18 13.45 7.41 -7.29
CA ASP A 18 12.23 7.48 -8.11
C ASP A 18 11.68 8.90 -8.17
N SER A 19 11.53 9.53 -7.00
CA SER A 19 11.10 10.93 -6.92
C SER A 19 12.12 11.92 -7.50
N SER A 20 13.43 11.58 -7.43
CA SER A 20 14.48 12.39 -8.06
C SER A 20 14.38 12.39 -9.58
N VAL A 21 14.19 11.20 -10.19
CA VAL A 21 14.02 11.06 -11.64
C VAL A 21 12.70 11.66 -12.09
N THR A 22 11.64 11.52 -11.29
CA THR A 22 10.34 12.18 -11.54
C THR A 22 10.52 13.69 -11.71
N ALA A 23 11.21 14.35 -10.78
CA ALA A 23 11.46 15.79 -10.84
C ALA A 23 12.33 16.18 -12.03
N LEU A 24 13.36 15.38 -12.33
CA LEU A 24 14.22 15.58 -13.50
C LEU A 24 13.43 15.50 -14.81
N LEU A 25 12.63 14.46 -15.01
CA LEU A 25 11.86 14.25 -16.25
C LEU A 25 10.86 15.40 -16.49
N LEU A 26 10.16 15.85 -15.45
CA LEU A 26 9.24 16.98 -15.57
C LEU A 26 9.99 18.29 -15.88
N LYS A 27 11.18 18.47 -15.30
CA LYS A 27 12.03 19.63 -15.60
C LYS A 27 12.49 19.63 -17.05
N GLU A 28 12.94 18.48 -17.56
CA GLU A 28 13.35 18.29 -18.96
C GLU A 28 12.19 18.50 -19.94
N GLN A 29 10.96 18.15 -19.55
CA GLN A 29 9.73 18.42 -20.32
C GLN A 29 9.31 19.90 -20.28
N GLY A 30 10.00 20.76 -19.53
CA GLY A 30 9.79 22.20 -19.50
C GLY A 30 8.73 22.71 -18.53
N TYR A 31 8.25 21.89 -17.59
CA TYR A 31 7.28 22.32 -16.58
C TYR A 31 7.89 23.29 -15.54
N ASP A 32 7.05 24.09 -14.89
CA ASP A 32 7.42 24.83 -13.68
C ASP A 32 7.40 23.87 -12.48
N VAL A 33 8.55 23.26 -12.19
CA VAL A 33 8.68 22.18 -11.20
C VAL A 33 9.10 22.71 -9.84
N ILE A 34 8.37 22.32 -8.79
CA ILE A 34 8.72 22.57 -7.38
C ILE A 34 8.83 21.23 -6.64
N GLY A 35 9.93 21.01 -5.92
CA GLY A 35 10.09 19.83 -5.05
C GLY A 35 9.52 20.08 -3.64
N ILE A 36 8.80 19.12 -3.08
CA ILE A 36 8.36 19.17 -1.69
C ILE A 36 8.71 17.88 -0.98
N PHE A 37 9.43 18.01 0.13
CA PHE A 37 9.65 16.93 1.09
C PHE A 37 8.58 16.96 2.18
N MET A 38 7.97 15.82 2.46
CA MET A 38 6.97 15.67 3.50
C MET A 38 7.59 14.98 4.73
N LYS A 39 7.70 15.70 5.84
CA LYS A 39 8.02 15.10 7.14
C LYS A 39 6.71 14.60 7.77
N ASN A 40 6.48 13.29 7.69
CA ASN A 40 5.26 12.64 8.17
C ASN A 40 5.44 11.88 9.49
N TRP A 41 6.68 11.73 9.94
CA TRP A 41 7.00 11.00 11.14
C TRP A 41 8.29 11.54 11.75
N ASP A 42 8.30 11.68 13.07
CA ASP A 42 9.51 12.01 13.81
C ASP A 42 10.17 10.72 14.30
N ASP A 43 11.21 10.27 13.59
CA ASP A 43 11.93 9.04 13.94
C ASP A 43 13.25 9.28 14.66
N THR A 44 13.37 10.42 15.35
CA THR A 44 14.60 10.81 16.06
C THR A 44 14.94 9.74 17.11
N ASP A 45 16.08 9.08 16.93
CA ASP A 45 16.55 8.04 17.85
C ASP A 45 17.14 8.61 19.14
N GLU A 46 17.53 7.72 20.06
CA GLU A 46 18.14 8.08 21.36
C GLU A 46 19.46 8.86 21.21
N ASN A 47 20.10 8.82 20.04
CA ASN A 47 21.33 9.54 19.71
C ASN A 47 21.06 10.84 18.94
N GLY A 48 19.79 11.21 18.72
CA GLY A 48 19.39 12.39 17.96
C GLY A 48 19.51 12.25 16.44
N VAL A 49 19.73 11.04 15.92
CA VAL A 49 19.81 10.79 14.47
C VAL A 49 18.40 10.61 13.91
N CYS A 50 18.06 11.42 12.91
CA CYS A 50 16.75 11.40 12.26
C CYS A 50 16.94 11.05 10.77
N THR A 51 16.32 9.96 10.32
CA THR A 51 16.35 9.51 8.92
C THR A 51 15.79 10.56 7.96
N ALA A 52 14.72 11.25 8.36
CA ALA A 52 14.11 12.32 7.59
C ALA A 52 15.09 13.49 7.31
N THR A 53 16.05 13.75 8.21
CA THR A 53 17.08 14.78 8.01
C THR A 53 18.02 14.42 6.86
N GLU A 54 18.43 13.16 6.76
CA GLU A 54 19.28 12.70 5.66
C GLU A 54 18.52 12.63 4.33
N ASP A 55 17.27 12.18 4.35
CA ASP A 55 16.42 12.18 3.16
C ASP A 55 16.18 13.61 2.63
N TYR A 56 15.96 14.58 3.53
CA TYR A 56 15.84 15.98 3.14
C TYR A 56 17.14 16.56 2.56
N LYS A 57 18.31 16.17 3.08
CA LYS A 57 19.60 16.54 2.47
C LYS A 57 19.73 16.00 1.05
N ASP A 58 19.25 14.79 0.79
CA ASP A 58 19.27 14.23 -0.56
C ASP A 58 18.30 14.93 -1.50
N VAL A 59 17.11 15.34 -1.03
CA VAL A 59 16.20 16.22 -1.78
C VAL A 59 16.90 17.54 -2.13
N ALA A 60 17.53 18.19 -1.16
CA ALA A 60 18.23 19.46 -1.38
C ALA A 60 19.36 19.32 -2.42
N LYS A 61 20.17 18.24 -2.35
CA LYS A 61 21.22 17.96 -3.33
C LYS A 61 20.64 17.78 -4.73
N VAL A 62 19.61 16.94 -4.88
CA VAL A 62 19.01 16.67 -6.20
C VAL A 62 18.36 17.93 -6.76
N ALA A 63 17.59 18.67 -5.95
CA ALA A 63 16.94 19.91 -6.37
C ALA A 63 17.96 20.96 -6.86
N ALA A 64 19.10 21.08 -6.15
CA ALA A 64 20.21 21.93 -6.58
C ALA A 64 20.85 21.45 -7.89
N GLN A 65 21.02 20.13 -8.08
CA GLN A 65 21.58 19.55 -9.31
C GLN A 65 20.73 19.84 -10.55
N ILE A 66 19.39 19.76 -10.42
CA ILE A 66 18.46 19.93 -11.55
C ILE A 66 17.89 21.36 -11.65
N GLY A 67 18.24 22.25 -10.72
CA GLY A 67 17.85 23.66 -10.74
C GLY A 67 16.35 23.89 -10.51
N ILE A 68 15.77 23.26 -9.48
CA ILE A 68 14.38 23.50 -9.05
C ILE A 68 14.33 24.02 -7.61
N PRO A 69 13.34 24.86 -7.26
CA PRO A 69 13.07 25.20 -5.86
C PRO A 69 12.60 23.95 -5.10
N TYR A 70 12.91 23.92 -3.80
CA TYR A 70 12.47 22.85 -2.92
C TYR A 70 12.06 23.38 -1.54
N TYR A 71 11.06 22.72 -0.94
CA TYR A 71 10.52 23.07 0.36
C TYR A 71 10.31 21.81 1.22
N SER A 72 10.05 22.03 2.50
CA SER A 72 9.64 20.99 3.44
C SER A 72 8.31 21.37 4.07
N VAL A 73 7.45 20.38 4.27
CA VAL A 73 6.17 20.51 4.97
C VAL A 73 6.08 19.40 6.03
N ASN A 74 5.49 19.72 7.19
CA ASN A 74 5.27 18.75 8.25
C ASN A 74 3.80 18.31 8.24
N PHE A 75 3.56 17.01 8.08
CA PHE A 75 2.24 16.37 8.19
C PHE A 75 2.23 15.27 9.26
N GLU A 76 3.09 15.33 10.27
CA GLU A 76 3.15 14.36 11.37
C GLU A 76 1.81 14.23 12.08
N LYS A 77 1.10 15.34 12.29
CA LYS A 77 -0.21 15.33 12.93
C LYS A 77 -1.25 14.61 12.05
N GLU A 78 -1.35 14.98 10.79
CA GLU A 78 -2.28 14.37 9.84
C GLU A 78 -1.96 12.88 9.66
N TYR A 79 -0.68 12.53 9.59
CA TYR A 79 -0.24 11.15 9.45
C TYR A 79 -0.60 10.33 10.69
N TRP A 80 -0.35 10.88 11.89
CA TRP A 80 -0.73 10.23 13.14
C TRP A 80 -2.24 9.98 13.17
N ASP A 81 -3.03 11.05 13.02
CA ASP A 81 -4.49 11.02 13.17
C ASP A 81 -5.18 10.13 12.12
N ARG A 82 -4.70 10.14 10.86
CA ARG A 82 -5.42 9.51 9.74
C ARG A 82 -4.83 8.18 9.27
N VAL A 83 -3.55 7.93 9.53
CA VAL A 83 -2.86 6.70 9.06
C VAL A 83 -2.46 5.83 10.24
N PHE A 84 -1.79 6.40 11.24
CA PHE A 84 -1.24 5.63 12.34
C PHE A 84 -2.32 5.16 13.32
N GLU A 85 -3.30 6.01 13.65
CA GLU A 85 -4.43 5.61 14.48
C GLU A 85 -5.27 4.50 13.83
N TYR A 86 -5.52 4.60 12.53
CA TYR A 86 -6.11 3.52 11.72
C TYR A 86 -5.30 2.23 11.84
N PHE A 87 -3.99 2.31 11.60
CA PHE A 87 -3.08 1.15 11.68
C PHE A 87 -3.15 0.45 13.04
N LEU A 88 -3.17 1.21 14.15
CA LEU A 88 -3.31 0.64 15.49
C LEU A 88 -4.72 0.09 15.75
N ALA A 89 -5.76 0.73 15.23
CA ALA A 89 -7.15 0.29 15.37
C ALA A 89 -7.37 -1.07 14.68
N GLU A 90 -6.82 -1.26 13.48
CA GLU A 90 -6.89 -2.52 12.73
C GLU A 90 -6.24 -3.67 13.50
N TYR A 91 -5.06 -3.46 14.08
CA TYR A 91 -4.42 -4.48 14.90
C TYR A 91 -5.18 -4.77 16.20
N ARG A 92 -5.79 -3.76 16.82
CA ARG A 92 -6.69 -3.97 17.98
C ARG A 92 -7.90 -4.82 17.61
N ALA A 93 -8.38 -4.70 16.37
CA ALA A 93 -9.45 -5.51 15.81
C ALA A 93 -8.99 -6.87 15.28
N GLY A 94 -7.73 -7.28 15.49
CA GLY A 94 -7.19 -8.57 15.03
C GLY A 94 -6.87 -8.66 13.53
N ARG A 95 -7.12 -7.57 12.79
CA ARG A 95 -6.91 -7.44 11.34
C ARG A 95 -5.46 -7.07 11.01
N THR A 96 -5.08 -7.19 9.73
CA THR A 96 -3.75 -6.80 9.24
C THR A 96 -3.87 -5.59 8.31
N PRO A 97 -3.57 -4.36 8.79
CA PRO A 97 -3.73 -3.14 8.02
C PRO A 97 -2.80 -3.04 6.82
N ASN A 98 -3.17 -2.20 5.85
CA ASN A 98 -2.28 -1.67 4.83
C ASN A 98 -2.13 -0.13 5.00
N PRO A 99 -1.13 0.34 5.77
CA PRO A 99 -0.96 1.78 6.03
C PRO A 99 -0.54 2.58 4.78
N ASP A 100 0.03 1.93 3.76
CA ASP A 100 0.46 2.62 2.55
C ASP A 100 -0.72 3.06 1.67
N VAL A 101 -1.81 2.26 1.64
CA VAL A 101 -3.08 2.66 1.00
C VAL A 101 -3.64 3.92 1.66
N MET A 102 -3.67 3.94 3.00
CA MET A 102 -4.15 5.10 3.75
C MET A 102 -3.22 6.31 3.63
N CYS A 103 -1.91 6.10 3.62
CA CYS A 103 -0.94 7.16 3.37
C CYS A 103 -1.16 7.84 2.01
N ASN A 104 -1.45 7.07 0.96
CA ASN A 104 -1.76 7.64 -0.34
C ASN A 104 -3.10 8.41 -0.29
N LYS A 105 -4.16 7.79 0.23
CA LYS A 105 -5.50 8.38 0.33
C LYS A 105 -5.53 9.68 1.13
N GLU A 106 -4.93 9.68 2.33
CA GLU A 106 -5.12 10.74 3.32
C GLU A 106 -3.98 11.77 3.39
N ILE A 107 -2.78 11.40 2.93
CA ILE A 107 -1.59 12.25 3.01
C ILE A 107 -1.14 12.65 1.62
N LYS A 108 -0.65 11.72 0.80
CA LYS A 108 -0.03 12.08 -0.49
C LYS A 108 -1.01 12.65 -1.51
N PHE A 109 -2.27 12.24 -1.51
CA PHE A 109 -3.25 12.73 -2.49
C PHE A 109 -4.40 13.51 -1.84
N LYS A 110 -4.27 13.84 -0.55
CA LYS A 110 -5.18 14.74 0.17
C LYS A 110 -4.40 15.87 0.81
N ALA A 111 -3.77 15.68 1.96
CA ALA A 111 -3.02 16.76 2.63
C ALA A 111 -1.95 17.43 1.73
N PHE A 112 -1.17 16.63 1.02
CA PHE A 112 -0.15 17.12 0.08
C PHE A 112 -0.77 17.74 -1.17
N LEU A 113 -1.84 17.15 -1.70
CA LEU A 113 -2.54 17.70 -2.86
C LEU A 113 -3.12 19.06 -2.53
N ASP A 114 -3.86 19.17 -1.42
CA ASP A 114 -4.46 20.42 -0.94
C ASP A 114 -3.37 21.49 -0.74
N TYR A 115 -2.29 21.15 -0.06
CA TYR A 115 -1.14 22.05 0.13
C TYR A 115 -0.51 22.51 -1.19
N ALA A 116 -0.36 21.60 -2.16
CA ALA A 116 0.20 21.94 -3.47
C ALA A 116 -0.75 22.86 -4.26
N MET A 117 -2.06 22.61 -4.21
CA MET A 117 -3.06 23.47 -4.86
C MET A 117 -3.06 24.88 -4.25
N ASP A 118 -2.90 25.01 -2.93
CA ASP A 118 -2.77 26.31 -2.24
C ASP A 118 -1.50 27.08 -2.66
N LEU A 119 -0.44 26.38 -3.08
CA LEU A 119 0.77 26.97 -3.68
C LEU A 119 0.60 27.36 -5.16
N GLY A 120 -0.61 27.19 -5.71
CA GLY A 120 -0.94 27.47 -7.11
C GLY A 120 -0.41 26.41 -8.07
N ALA A 121 -0.29 25.16 -7.64
CA ALA A 121 0.04 24.06 -8.54
C ALA A 121 -1.14 23.68 -9.43
N ASP A 122 -0.86 23.31 -10.67
CA ASP A 122 -1.86 22.71 -11.57
C ASP A 122 -1.96 21.20 -11.36
N TYR A 123 -0.83 20.57 -11.04
CA TYR A 123 -0.69 19.14 -10.81
C TYR A 123 0.25 18.83 -9.65
N VAL A 124 0.02 17.69 -9.00
CA VAL A 124 1.03 17.01 -8.19
C VAL A 124 1.63 15.85 -8.97
N ALA A 125 2.91 15.57 -8.72
CA ALA A 125 3.57 14.38 -9.25
C ALA A 125 4.25 13.59 -8.15
N THR A 126 4.32 12.28 -8.34
CA THR A 126 4.99 11.38 -7.40
C THR A 126 5.78 10.33 -8.18
N GLY A 127 6.78 9.74 -7.53
CA GLY A 127 7.56 8.63 -8.10
C GLY A 127 6.84 7.28 -8.04
N HIS A 128 5.50 7.25 -8.13
CA HIS A 128 4.78 5.98 -8.18
C HIS A 128 4.83 5.37 -9.58
N TYR A 129 4.93 4.04 -9.64
CA TYR A 129 4.83 3.23 -10.84
C TYR A 129 3.37 2.93 -11.14
N ALA A 130 2.65 3.94 -11.61
CA ALA A 130 1.29 3.87 -12.10
C ALA A 130 1.16 4.83 -13.29
N GLN A 131 0.08 4.75 -14.05
CA GLN A 131 -0.18 5.64 -15.18
C GLN A 131 -1.56 6.27 -15.01
N VAL A 132 -1.72 7.45 -15.61
CA VAL A 132 -3.03 8.09 -15.76
C VAL A 132 -3.23 8.41 -17.24
N THR A 133 -4.42 8.11 -17.75
CA THR A 133 -4.81 8.44 -19.12
C THR A 133 -6.14 9.15 -19.10
N ARG A 134 -6.34 10.11 -19.99
CA ARG A 134 -7.60 10.85 -20.10
C ARG A 134 -8.32 10.42 -21.36
N ASP A 135 -9.59 10.05 -21.22
CA ASP A 135 -10.43 9.65 -22.35
C ASP A 135 -10.98 10.87 -23.13
N GLU A 136 -11.77 10.62 -24.16
CA GLU A 136 -12.39 11.67 -24.99
C GLU A 136 -13.41 12.54 -24.22
N ASN A 137 -14.00 12.00 -23.14
CA ASN A 137 -14.96 12.70 -22.29
C ASN A 137 -14.27 13.49 -21.16
N GLY A 138 -12.95 13.37 -21.02
CA GLY A 138 -12.18 14.01 -19.98
C GLY A 138 -12.09 13.22 -18.67
N VAL A 139 -12.62 11.99 -18.61
CA VAL A 139 -12.49 11.05 -17.48
C VAL A 139 -11.04 10.55 -17.42
N VAL A 140 -10.52 10.33 -16.21
CA VAL A 140 -9.12 10.00 -15.98
C VAL A 140 -9.04 8.60 -15.41
N HIS A 141 -8.46 7.69 -16.19
CA HIS A 141 -8.34 6.29 -15.84
C HIS A 141 -6.95 6.02 -15.26
N MET A 142 -6.91 5.33 -14.12
CA MET A 142 -5.66 4.88 -13.52
C MET A 142 -5.26 3.53 -14.12
N LEU A 143 -4.09 3.47 -14.73
CA LEU A 143 -3.56 2.23 -15.32
C LEU A 143 -2.36 1.73 -14.55
N ARG A 144 -2.10 0.43 -14.66
CA ARG A 144 -0.91 -0.23 -14.10
C ARG A 144 0.38 0.42 -14.63
N GLY A 145 1.42 0.41 -13.81
CA GLY A 145 2.78 0.65 -14.30
C GLY A 145 3.22 -0.49 -15.23
N VAL A 146 4.04 -0.20 -16.24
CA VAL A 146 4.53 -1.23 -17.18
C VAL A 146 5.41 -2.28 -16.51
N ASP A 147 6.11 -1.91 -15.43
CA ASP A 147 6.89 -2.82 -14.59
C ASP A 147 5.95 -3.57 -13.63
N ASN A 148 5.52 -4.77 -14.01
CA ASN A 148 4.63 -5.60 -13.21
C ASN A 148 5.15 -5.92 -11.79
N ASN A 149 6.48 -5.86 -11.56
CA ASN A 149 7.07 -6.10 -10.24
C ASN A 149 7.06 -4.86 -9.33
N LYS A 150 6.78 -3.69 -9.93
CA LYS A 150 6.76 -2.39 -9.29
C LYS A 150 5.43 -1.65 -9.43
N ASP A 151 4.48 -2.13 -10.23
CA ASP A 151 3.11 -1.59 -10.36
C ASP A 151 2.52 -1.26 -8.99
N GLN A 152 2.26 0.03 -8.76
CA GLN A 152 1.82 0.57 -7.48
C GLN A 152 0.35 0.94 -7.45
N THR A 153 -0.42 0.64 -8.50
CA THR A 153 -1.88 0.88 -8.53
C THR A 153 -2.62 0.23 -7.36
N TYR A 154 -2.12 -0.89 -6.84
CA TYR A 154 -2.67 -1.55 -5.65
C TYR A 154 -2.74 -0.60 -4.44
N PHE A 155 -1.71 0.22 -4.23
CA PHE A 155 -1.66 1.19 -3.13
C PHE A 155 -2.39 2.49 -3.42
N LEU A 156 -2.78 2.72 -4.68
CA LEU A 156 -3.46 3.93 -5.16
C LEU A 156 -4.95 3.68 -5.43
N SER A 157 -5.45 2.48 -5.12
CA SER A 157 -6.82 2.02 -5.39
C SER A 157 -7.93 2.87 -4.77
N GLN A 158 -7.60 3.71 -3.79
CA GLN A 158 -8.52 4.61 -3.10
C GLN A 158 -8.46 6.06 -3.62
N LEU A 159 -7.78 6.32 -4.75
CA LEU A 159 -7.75 7.67 -5.34
C LEU A 159 -9.02 7.97 -6.13
N SER A 160 -9.62 9.13 -5.87
CA SER A 160 -10.81 9.64 -6.56
C SER A 160 -10.50 10.22 -7.93
N GLN A 161 -11.54 10.36 -8.74
CA GLN A 161 -11.46 10.99 -10.05
C GLN A 161 -10.89 12.42 -9.98
N GLU A 162 -11.26 13.19 -8.95
CA GLU A 162 -10.75 14.54 -8.73
C GLU A 162 -9.26 14.53 -8.41
N GLN A 163 -8.81 13.62 -7.53
CA GLN A 163 -7.40 13.46 -7.18
C GLN A 163 -6.57 13.02 -8.41
N LEU A 164 -7.04 12.03 -9.15
CA LEU A 164 -6.39 11.54 -10.37
C LEU A 164 -6.30 12.63 -11.44
N SER A 165 -7.34 13.48 -11.57
CA SER A 165 -7.34 14.58 -12.55
C SER A 165 -6.26 15.64 -12.32
N LYS A 166 -5.69 15.68 -11.11
CA LYS A 166 -4.63 16.59 -10.66
C LYS A 166 -3.30 15.88 -10.42
N THR A 167 -3.17 14.62 -10.85
CA THR A 167 -1.99 13.79 -10.57
C THR A 167 -1.22 13.45 -11.84
N MET A 168 0.10 13.40 -11.74
CA MET A 168 1.02 12.89 -12.76
C MET A 168 1.89 11.76 -12.19
N PHE A 169 2.13 10.73 -13.00
CA PHE A 169 3.03 9.63 -12.69
C PHE A 169 4.08 9.43 -13.79
N PRO A 170 5.16 10.23 -13.81
CA PRO A 170 6.16 10.20 -14.88
C PRO A 170 6.90 8.88 -15.06
N LEU A 171 6.89 8.00 -14.05
CA LEU A 171 7.59 6.71 -14.08
C LEU A 171 6.72 5.54 -14.57
N GLY A 172 5.42 5.75 -14.76
CA GLY A 172 4.48 4.68 -15.06
C GLY A 172 4.79 3.86 -16.32
N GLY A 173 5.39 4.52 -17.32
CA GLY A 173 5.81 3.91 -18.58
C GLY A 173 7.23 3.35 -18.59
N MET A 174 7.88 3.21 -17.43
CA MET A 174 9.29 2.79 -17.34
C MET A 174 9.49 1.60 -16.41
N GLU A 175 10.47 0.76 -16.73
CA GLU A 175 11.01 -0.21 -15.79
C GLU A 175 11.90 0.46 -14.73
N LYS A 176 11.98 -0.15 -13.54
CA LYS A 176 12.87 0.35 -12.47
C LYS A 176 14.33 0.43 -12.90
N SER A 177 14.77 -0.48 -13.76
CA SER A 177 16.12 -0.52 -14.34
C SER A 177 16.41 0.75 -15.14
N GLU A 178 15.45 1.18 -15.97
CA GLU A 178 15.55 2.39 -16.79
C GLU A 178 15.60 3.65 -15.92
N VAL A 179 14.76 3.73 -14.89
CA VAL A 179 14.77 4.84 -13.91
C VAL A 179 16.14 4.97 -13.26
N ARG A 180 16.76 3.86 -12.82
CA ARG A 180 18.11 3.90 -12.26
C ARG A 180 19.16 4.34 -13.29
N ALA A 181 19.06 3.87 -14.53
CA ALA A 181 19.97 4.27 -15.59
C ALA A 181 19.88 5.77 -15.92
N ILE A 182 18.67 6.37 -15.87
CA ILE A 182 18.47 7.81 -16.02
C ILE A 182 19.14 8.57 -14.88
N ALA A 183 18.92 8.15 -13.63
CA ALA A 183 19.53 8.78 -12.47
C ALA A 183 21.06 8.75 -12.53
N GLU A 184 21.64 7.61 -12.94
CA GLU A 184 23.09 7.46 -13.11
C GLU A 184 23.64 8.35 -14.23
N ARG A 185 22.97 8.39 -15.39
CA ARG A 185 23.38 9.23 -16.53
C ARG A 185 23.33 10.72 -16.20
N ALA A 186 22.32 11.16 -15.46
CA ALA A 186 22.19 12.53 -14.99
C ALA A 186 23.09 12.84 -13.78
N GLY A 187 23.82 11.86 -13.25
CA GLY A 187 24.71 12.04 -12.10
C GLY A 187 23.98 12.43 -10.81
N LEU A 188 22.72 12.00 -10.65
CA LEU A 188 21.92 12.36 -9.46
C LEU A 188 22.53 11.76 -8.20
N ALA A 189 22.56 12.54 -7.12
CA ALA A 189 23.11 12.11 -5.83
C ALA A 189 22.44 10.83 -5.29
N THR A 190 21.18 10.60 -5.64
CA THR A 190 20.36 9.46 -5.21
C THR A 190 20.48 8.23 -6.12
N ALA A 191 21.24 8.28 -7.23
CA ALA A 191 21.28 7.21 -8.23
C ALA A 191 21.61 5.82 -7.65
N LYS A 192 22.55 5.77 -6.71
CA LYS A 192 22.99 4.54 -6.03
C LYS A 192 22.28 4.26 -4.71
N LYS A 193 21.33 5.11 -4.30
CA LYS A 193 20.56 4.93 -3.07
C LYS A 193 19.68 3.69 -3.21
N LYS A 194 19.62 2.88 -2.14
CA LYS A 194 18.74 1.71 -2.09
C LYS A 194 17.29 2.18 -1.97
N ASP A 195 16.37 1.37 -2.49
CA ASP A 195 14.94 1.62 -2.29
C ASP A 195 14.61 1.41 -0.81
N SER A 196 13.77 2.27 -0.24
CA SER A 196 13.23 2.04 1.10
C SER A 196 12.37 0.78 1.10
N THR A 197 12.61 -0.11 2.06
CA THR A 197 11.83 -1.34 2.25
C THR A 197 11.02 -1.26 3.54
N GLY A 198 9.79 -1.76 3.52
CA GLY A 198 8.91 -1.74 4.68
C GLY A 198 8.04 -0.48 4.78
N ILE A 199 7.30 -0.37 5.87
CA ILE A 199 6.39 0.75 6.14
C ILE A 199 7.20 1.98 6.53
N CYS A 200 6.86 3.15 5.96
CA CYS A 200 7.64 4.39 6.05
C CYS A 200 8.10 4.77 7.48
N PHE A 201 7.22 4.70 8.48
CA PHE A 201 7.54 5.08 9.87
C PHE A 201 8.26 3.99 10.68
N ILE A 202 8.30 2.75 10.19
CA ILE A 202 9.05 1.67 10.83
C ILE A 202 10.49 1.65 10.30
N GLY A 203 10.67 1.95 9.01
CA GLY A 203 11.96 1.92 8.34
C GLY A 203 12.61 0.53 8.47
N GLU A 204 13.88 0.51 8.90
CA GLU A 204 14.65 -0.72 9.11
C GLU A 204 14.46 -1.33 10.51
N LYS A 205 13.60 -0.76 11.37
CA LYS A 205 13.40 -1.22 12.74
C LYS A 205 12.67 -2.56 12.80
N ASN A 206 12.86 -3.29 13.90
CA ASN A 206 12.17 -4.55 14.14
C ASN A 206 10.66 -4.29 14.35
N PHE A 207 9.82 -4.80 13.43
CA PHE A 207 8.37 -4.61 13.45
C PHE A 207 7.72 -4.99 14.80
N LYS A 208 8.14 -6.12 15.38
CA LYS A 208 7.59 -6.62 16.64
C LYS A 208 7.91 -5.66 17.80
N GLN A 209 9.16 -5.19 17.87
CA GLN A 209 9.59 -4.22 18.86
C GLN A 209 8.86 -2.89 18.69
N PHE A 210 8.76 -2.39 17.46
CA PHE A 210 8.03 -1.16 17.16
C PHE A 210 6.58 -1.22 17.65
N LEU A 211 5.83 -2.25 17.23
CA LEU A 211 4.41 -2.35 17.56
C LEU A 211 4.17 -2.54 19.07
N SER A 212 5.11 -3.17 19.79
CA SER A 212 5.03 -3.36 21.24
C SER A 212 5.06 -2.06 22.06
N ASN A 213 5.57 -0.97 21.48
CA ASN A 213 5.57 0.35 22.12
C ASN A 213 4.17 0.98 22.14
N TYR A 214 3.25 0.53 21.27
CA TYR A 214 1.93 1.14 21.08
C TYR A 214 0.78 0.20 21.47
N LEU A 215 0.96 -1.12 21.34
CA LEU A 215 -0.06 -2.11 21.68
C LEU A 215 0.49 -3.13 22.69
N PRO A 216 -0.23 -3.39 23.80
CA PRO A 216 0.21 -4.38 24.77
C PRO A 216 0.14 -5.78 24.15
N ALA A 217 1.29 -6.47 24.17
CA ALA A 217 1.38 -7.83 23.69
C ALA A 217 0.74 -8.82 24.66
N LYS A 218 -0.39 -9.42 24.27
CA LYS A 218 -1.07 -10.47 25.04
C LYS A 218 -0.68 -11.85 24.50
N LYS A 219 0.15 -12.59 25.24
CA LYS A 219 0.48 -13.97 24.90
C LYS A 219 -0.76 -14.86 24.97
N GLY A 220 -0.83 -15.84 24.08
CA GLY A 220 -1.93 -16.80 23.99
C GLY A 220 -1.45 -18.11 23.39
N ASN A 221 -2.36 -19.06 23.19
CA ASN A 221 -2.02 -20.40 22.72
C ASN A 221 -2.01 -20.47 21.19
N MET A 222 -1.06 -21.22 20.65
CA MET A 222 -1.12 -21.71 19.26
C MET A 222 -1.76 -23.09 19.27
N VAL A 223 -2.84 -23.27 18.52
CA VAL A 223 -3.69 -24.47 18.58
C VAL A 223 -3.97 -24.97 17.16
N THR A 224 -3.98 -26.29 16.95
CA THR A 224 -4.47 -26.88 15.69
C THR A 224 -6.00 -26.78 15.59
N LEU A 225 -6.58 -27.02 14.41
CA LEU A 225 -8.04 -27.04 14.28
C LEU A 225 -8.70 -28.19 15.05
N ASP A 226 -7.95 -29.25 15.35
CA ASP A 226 -8.38 -30.39 16.17
C ASP A 226 -8.23 -30.13 17.68
N GLY A 227 -7.75 -28.95 18.08
CA GLY A 227 -7.63 -28.53 19.48
C GLY A 227 -6.29 -28.85 20.15
N GLU A 228 -5.29 -29.35 19.41
CA GLU A 228 -3.97 -29.65 19.98
C GLU A 228 -3.15 -28.36 20.17
N VAL A 229 -2.66 -28.14 21.39
CA VAL A 229 -1.79 -26.98 21.69
C VAL A 229 -0.37 -27.25 21.18
N LYS A 230 0.12 -26.42 20.26
CA LYS A 230 1.47 -26.50 19.67
C LYS A 230 2.48 -25.53 20.29
N GLY A 231 2.03 -24.62 21.16
CA GLY A 231 2.90 -23.68 21.87
C GLY A 231 2.19 -22.38 22.23
N GLN A 232 2.97 -21.32 22.45
CA GLN A 232 2.46 -19.99 22.77
C GLN A 232 2.89 -18.96 21.73
N HIS A 233 1.99 -18.08 21.34
CA HIS A 233 2.30 -16.94 20.48
C HIS A 233 2.64 -15.70 21.31
N ALA A 234 3.38 -14.76 20.70
CA ALA A 234 3.78 -13.52 21.38
C ALA A 234 2.67 -12.45 21.43
N GLY A 235 1.60 -12.63 20.65
CA GLY A 235 0.45 -11.73 20.52
C GLY A 235 -0.12 -11.80 19.11
N LEU A 236 -1.44 -11.85 18.94
CA LEU A 236 -2.09 -12.11 17.63
C LEU A 236 -1.72 -11.08 16.55
N MET A 237 -1.44 -9.84 16.94
CA MET A 237 -1.06 -8.75 16.04
C MET A 237 0.29 -8.98 15.32
N TYR A 238 1.14 -9.90 15.80
CA TYR A 238 2.42 -10.24 15.15
C TYR A 238 2.30 -11.31 14.06
N TYR A 239 1.08 -11.80 13.82
CA TYR A 239 0.83 -12.91 12.91
C TYR A 239 -0.18 -12.48 11.85
N THR A 240 -0.04 -12.98 10.64
CA THR A 240 -0.97 -12.72 9.52
C THR A 240 -1.42 -14.06 8.93
N ILE A 241 -2.63 -14.12 8.38
CA ILE A 241 -3.16 -15.34 7.77
C ILE A 241 -2.23 -15.83 6.65
N GLY A 242 -1.91 -17.13 6.69
CA GLY A 242 -0.97 -17.78 5.78
C GLY A 242 0.51 -17.52 6.07
N GLN A 243 0.87 -16.87 7.17
CA GLN A 243 2.26 -16.66 7.60
C GLN A 243 2.92 -17.98 8.04
N ARG A 244 4.14 -18.23 7.57
CA ARG A 244 4.98 -19.38 7.96
C ARG A 244 5.98 -19.05 9.07
N GLN A 245 6.66 -17.91 8.95
CA GLN A 245 7.79 -17.56 9.79
C GLN A 245 7.34 -17.06 11.17
N GLY A 246 8.20 -17.20 12.19
CA GLY A 246 7.95 -16.66 13.53
C GLY A 246 7.02 -17.48 14.42
N LEU A 247 6.58 -18.66 13.97
CA LEU A 247 5.77 -19.58 14.78
C LEU A 247 6.60 -20.34 15.83
N GLY A 248 7.88 -20.62 15.55
CA GLY A 248 8.75 -21.36 16.48
C GLY A 248 8.32 -22.81 16.72
N ILE A 249 7.48 -23.37 15.85
CA ILE A 249 7.02 -24.75 15.91
C ILE A 249 8.01 -25.63 15.13
N GLY A 250 8.81 -26.44 15.84
CA GLY A 250 9.62 -27.50 15.25
C GLY A 250 8.75 -28.72 14.90
N GLY A 251 9.24 -29.61 14.02
CA GLY A 251 8.51 -30.81 13.59
C GLY A 251 7.80 -31.57 14.72
N GLY A 252 6.62 -32.12 14.43
CA GLY A 252 5.72 -32.66 15.46
C GLY A 252 4.24 -32.62 15.07
N GLY A 253 3.92 -32.85 13.79
CA GLY A 253 2.57 -33.11 13.29
C GLY A 253 2.57 -34.37 12.43
N ASP A 254 1.44 -34.69 11.79
CA ASP A 254 1.30 -35.90 10.98
C ASP A 254 2.14 -35.88 9.68
N SER A 255 2.70 -34.72 9.32
CA SER A 255 3.53 -34.53 8.14
C SER A 255 4.86 -33.81 8.46
N GLN A 256 5.80 -33.85 7.51
CA GLN A 256 7.03 -33.05 7.52
C GLN A 256 6.82 -31.65 6.92
N GLU A 257 5.57 -31.28 6.60
CA GLU A 257 5.28 -29.98 6.01
C GLU A 257 5.39 -28.84 7.03
N PRO A 258 5.78 -27.62 6.58
CA PRO A 258 5.87 -26.48 7.47
C PRO A 258 4.50 -26.05 8.02
N TRP A 259 4.53 -25.43 9.20
CA TRP A 259 3.37 -24.83 9.84
C TRP A 259 3.06 -23.45 9.29
N PHE A 260 1.77 -23.13 9.20
CA PHE A 260 1.24 -21.84 8.80
C PHE A 260 0.17 -21.37 9.78
N VAL A 261 0.01 -20.05 9.90
CA VAL A 261 -1.17 -19.45 10.53
C VAL A 261 -2.37 -19.70 9.64
N VAL A 262 -3.33 -20.49 10.11
CA VAL A 262 -4.56 -20.83 9.36
C VAL A 262 -5.81 -20.15 9.90
N GLY A 263 -5.68 -19.41 11.01
CA GLY A 263 -6.77 -18.64 11.58
C GLY A 263 -6.35 -17.87 12.82
N LYS A 264 -7.25 -17.02 13.29
CA LYS A 264 -7.15 -16.29 14.55
C LYS A 264 -8.52 -16.23 15.21
N ASP A 265 -8.51 -16.23 16.53
CA ASP A 265 -9.68 -15.91 17.32
C ASP A 265 -9.28 -14.91 18.42
N LEU A 266 -9.63 -13.65 18.18
CA LEU A 266 -9.35 -12.55 19.09
C LEU A 266 -10.11 -12.69 20.43
N ALA A 267 -11.29 -13.30 20.43
CA ALA A 267 -12.11 -13.45 21.63
C ALA A 267 -11.49 -14.45 22.61
N THR A 268 -10.93 -15.55 22.11
CA THR A 268 -10.22 -16.53 22.94
C THR A 268 -8.71 -16.30 23.01
N ASN A 269 -8.20 -15.30 22.28
CA ASN A 269 -6.76 -15.03 22.11
C ASN A 269 -6.00 -16.29 21.65
N THR A 270 -6.54 -16.94 20.61
CA THR A 270 -6.02 -18.18 20.03
C THR A 270 -5.47 -17.95 18.63
N LEU A 271 -4.27 -18.46 18.35
CA LEU A 271 -3.71 -18.50 16.99
C LEU A 271 -3.87 -19.92 16.43
N TYR A 272 -4.65 -20.06 15.36
CA TYR A 272 -4.80 -21.38 14.72
C TYR A 272 -3.63 -21.65 13.79
N VAL A 273 -3.04 -22.84 13.91
CA VAL A 273 -1.91 -23.28 13.10
C VAL A 273 -2.20 -24.62 12.42
N GLY A 274 -1.77 -24.77 11.17
CA GLY A 274 -1.95 -25.99 10.38
C GLY A 274 -0.73 -26.27 9.50
N GLN A 275 -0.49 -27.54 9.18
CA GLN A 275 0.60 -27.94 8.29
C GLN A 275 0.19 -27.88 6.82
N GLY A 276 1.17 -27.61 5.96
CA GLY A 276 0.99 -27.65 4.51
C GLY A 276 0.66 -26.28 3.93
N PHE A 277 1.32 -25.94 2.83
CA PHE A 277 1.11 -24.65 2.17
C PHE A 277 -0.34 -24.53 1.68
N HIS A 278 -0.93 -25.64 1.24
CA HIS A 278 -2.29 -25.72 0.71
C HIS A 278 -3.34 -26.17 1.75
N HIS A 279 -3.10 -25.91 3.05
CA HIS A 279 -4.03 -26.30 4.10
C HIS A 279 -5.47 -25.80 3.79
N PRO A 280 -6.51 -26.65 3.86
CA PRO A 280 -7.87 -26.29 3.41
C PRO A 280 -8.45 -25.03 4.09
N ALA A 281 -8.20 -24.86 5.39
CA ALA A 281 -8.65 -23.68 6.12
C ALA A 281 -8.01 -22.35 5.69
N LEU A 282 -7.04 -22.37 4.77
CA LEU A 282 -6.50 -21.16 4.15
C LEU A 282 -7.29 -20.74 2.91
N TYR A 283 -8.18 -21.56 2.38
CA TYR A 283 -8.88 -21.28 1.13
C TYR A 283 -10.25 -20.69 1.37
N ALA A 284 -10.50 -19.54 0.75
CA ALA A 284 -11.78 -18.86 0.70
C ALA A 284 -12.36 -18.94 -0.71
N THR A 285 -13.67 -18.94 -0.85
CA THR A 285 -14.41 -18.89 -2.12
C THR A 285 -15.01 -17.51 -2.38
N SER A 286 -15.17 -16.70 -1.34
CA SER A 286 -15.61 -15.30 -1.44
C SER A 286 -15.10 -14.46 -0.26
N LEU A 287 -15.25 -13.15 -0.37
CA LEU A 287 -15.02 -12.19 0.71
C LEU A 287 -16.11 -11.12 0.73
N ASP A 288 -16.26 -10.47 1.89
CA ASP A 288 -16.93 -9.18 2.01
C ASP A 288 -15.87 -8.09 2.13
N ALA A 289 -16.14 -6.96 1.49
CA ALA A 289 -15.32 -5.78 1.59
C ALA A 289 -16.14 -4.52 1.88
N SER A 290 -15.53 -3.61 2.64
CA SER A 290 -16.03 -2.29 2.98
C SER A 290 -15.14 -1.21 2.37
N GLU A 291 -15.56 0.05 2.50
CA GLU A 291 -14.85 1.20 1.95
C GLU A 291 -14.57 1.06 0.44
N ILE A 292 -15.52 0.47 -0.28
CA ILE A 292 -15.44 0.34 -1.73
C ILE A 292 -15.42 1.74 -2.34
N HIS A 293 -14.39 1.98 -3.14
CA HIS A 293 -14.11 3.24 -3.80
C HIS A 293 -13.66 2.96 -5.23
N PHE A 294 -14.22 3.68 -6.20
CA PHE A 294 -13.86 3.59 -7.62
C PHE A 294 -13.10 4.83 -8.07
N THR A 295 -12.23 4.65 -9.07
CA THR A 295 -11.37 5.73 -9.60
C THR A 295 -12.14 6.72 -10.45
N THR A 296 -13.30 6.32 -10.98
CA THR A 296 -14.21 7.17 -11.77
C THR A 296 -15.47 7.50 -10.97
N ASN A 297 -16.14 8.59 -11.34
CA ASN A 297 -17.45 8.97 -10.79
C ASN A 297 -18.61 8.28 -11.54
N GLU A 298 -18.30 7.44 -12.52
CA GLU A 298 -19.32 6.71 -13.27
C GLU A 298 -19.87 5.56 -12.41
N PRO A 299 -21.20 5.38 -12.38
CA PRO A 299 -21.79 4.32 -11.58
C PRO A 299 -21.41 2.95 -12.16
N MET A 300 -20.76 2.14 -11.33
CA MET A 300 -20.47 0.74 -11.68
C MET A 300 -21.75 -0.10 -11.68
N PRO A 301 -21.84 -1.13 -12.54
CA PRO A 301 -22.94 -2.09 -12.50
C PRO A 301 -23.06 -2.75 -11.11
N LYS A 302 -24.29 -3.10 -10.70
CA LYS A 302 -24.51 -3.82 -9.42
C LYS A 302 -23.76 -5.15 -9.34
N GLU A 303 -23.57 -5.81 -10.48
CA GLU A 303 -22.76 -7.01 -10.60
C GLU A 303 -21.89 -6.91 -11.86
N PHE A 304 -20.59 -7.21 -11.73
CA PHE A 304 -19.66 -7.21 -12.85
C PHE A 304 -18.53 -8.23 -12.64
N LYS A 305 -17.92 -8.66 -13.74
CA LYS A 305 -16.74 -9.54 -13.74
C LYS A 305 -15.49 -8.74 -14.01
N CYS A 306 -14.43 -9.02 -13.26
CA CYS A 306 -13.13 -8.38 -13.40
C CYS A 306 -12.04 -9.30 -12.83
N THR A 307 -10.81 -8.81 -12.71
CA THR A 307 -9.81 -9.43 -11.85
C THR A 307 -9.62 -8.66 -10.55
N ALA A 308 -9.08 -9.31 -9.53
CA ALA A 308 -8.75 -8.67 -8.26
C ALA A 308 -7.38 -9.12 -7.71
N LYS A 309 -6.73 -8.21 -6.98
CA LYS A 309 -5.59 -8.51 -6.10
C LYS A 309 -6.03 -8.35 -4.64
N PHE A 310 -5.63 -9.30 -3.80
CA PHE A 310 -5.91 -9.26 -2.35
C PHE A 310 -4.66 -8.99 -1.51
N ARG A 311 -3.50 -9.02 -2.15
CA ARG A 311 -2.19 -8.66 -1.60
C ARG A 311 -1.31 -8.05 -2.70
N TYR A 312 -0.41 -7.15 -2.31
CA TYR A 312 0.57 -6.60 -3.23
C TYR A 312 1.46 -7.72 -3.81
N ARG A 313 1.69 -7.68 -5.13
CA ARG A 313 2.42 -8.69 -5.94
C ARG A 313 1.76 -10.07 -6.06
N GLN A 314 0.52 -10.22 -5.61
CA GLN A 314 -0.28 -11.37 -6.01
C GLN A 314 -0.59 -11.27 -7.51
N GLN A 315 -0.66 -12.42 -8.19
CA GLN A 315 -1.30 -12.49 -9.51
C GLN A 315 -2.78 -12.15 -9.39
N ASP A 316 -3.30 -11.58 -10.46
CA ASP A 316 -4.71 -11.28 -10.63
C ASP A 316 -5.55 -12.56 -10.52
N VAL A 317 -6.64 -12.48 -9.75
CA VAL A 317 -7.62 -13.57 -9.63
C VAL A 317 -8.92 -13.14 -10.32
N PRO A 318 -9.50 -13.95 -11.23
CA PRO A 318 -10.83 -13.69 -11.78
C PRO A 318 -11.90 -13.71 -10.70
N VAL A 319 -12.75 -12.68 -10.67
CA VAL A 319 -13.81 -12.52 -9.67
C VAL A 319 -15.09 -11.99 -10.28
N THR A 320 -16.20 -12.25 -9.58
CA THR A 320 -17.47 -11.56 -9.75
C THR A 320 -17.70 -10.66 -8.54
N VAL A 321 -17.85 -9.36 -8.77
CA VAL A 321 -18.10 -8.35 -7.73
C VAL A 321 -19.58 -8.02 -7.73
N ARG A 322 -20.20 -8.07 -6.55
CA ARG A 322 -21.59 -7.66 -6.31
C ARG A 322 -21.60 -6.50 -5.33
N LEU A 323 -21.99 -5.33 -5.82
CA LEU A 323 -22.09 -4.12 -5.01
C LEU A 323 -23.32 -4.20 -4.10
N LEU A 324 -23.08 -3.87 -2.83
CA LEU A 324 -24.07 -3.78 -1.76
C LEU A 324 -24.23 -2.32 -1.35
N ASP A 325 -25.22 -2.03 -0.50
CA ASP A 325 -25.41 -0.70 0.08
C ASP A 325 -24.24 -0.33 1.01
N ASP A 326 -24.08 0.98 1.25
CA ASP A 326 -23.08 1.58 2.16
C ASP A 326 -21.61 1.33 1.75
N ASN A 327 -21.31 1.42 0.44
CA ASN A 327 -19.95 1.20 -0.11
C ASN A 327 -19.36 -0.16 0.29
N ARG A 328 -20.19 -1.21 0.24
CA ARG A 328 -19.76 -2.59 0.48
C ARG A 328 -19.88 -3.43 -0.78
N ALA A 329 -19.16 -4.55 -0.81
CA ALA A 329 -19.26 -5.52 -1.88
C ALA A 329 -19.06 -6.94 -1.36
N GLU A 330 -19.80 -7.88 -1.96
CA GLU A 330 -19.45 -9.29 -1.96
C GLU A 330 -18.55 -9.54 -3.18
N VAL A 331 -17.42 -10.22 -2.99
CA VAL A 331 -16.50 -10.59 -4.07
C VAL A 331 -16.38 -12.10 -4.09
N VAL A 332 -16.92 -12.71 -5.15
CA VAL A 332 -16.92 -14.17 -5.36
C VAL A 332 -15.77 -14.53 -6.29
N PHE A 333 -14.95 -15.50 -5.90
CA PHE A 333 -13.81 -15.93 -6.69
C PHE A 333 -14.22 -17.05 -7.64
N ASP A 334 -13.69 -17.02 -8.88
CA ASP A 334 -13.93 -18.11 -9.84
C ASP A 334 -13.27 -19.42 -9.37
N GLU A 335 -12.14 -19.31 -8.66
CA GLU A 335 -11.45 -20.41 -7.98
C GLU A 335 -11.10 -20.05 -6.54
N PRO A 336 -11.05 -21.03 -5.60
CA PRO A 336 -10.70 -20.75 -4.21
C PRO A 336 -9.34 -20.05 -4.04
N VAL A 337 -9.31 -18.98 -3.26
CA VAL A 337 -8.12 -18.13 -3.04
C VAL A 337 -7.53 -18.36 -1.67
N ARG A 338 -6.20 -18.51 -1.65
CA ARG A 338 -5.44 -18.75 -0.43
C ARG A 338 -5.21 -17.47 0.40
N ALA A 339 -5.47 -17.57 1.69
CA ALA A 339 -5.12 -16.64 2.76
C ALA A 339 -5.59 -15.20 2.49
N ILE A 340 -6.86 -15.06 2.15
CA ILE A 340 -7.57 -13.78 2.23
C ILE A 340 -7.46 -13.26 3.67
N THR A 341 -6.99 -12.03 3.82
CA THR A 341 -6.62 -11.47 5.12
C THR A 341 -7.47 -10.23 5.43
N PRO A 342 -8.33 -10.25 6.45
CA PRO A 342 -9.05 -9.07 6.91
C PRO A 342 -8.12 -7.89 7.22
N GLY A 343 -8.52 -6.68 6.80
CA GLY A 343 -7.76 -5.42 6.89
C GLY A 343 -6.79 -5.17 5.72
N GLN A 344 -6.53 -6.16 4.87
CA GLN A 344 -5.82 -5.93 3.60
C GLN A 344 -6.76 -5.31 2.56
N ALA A 345 -6.18 -4.73 1.51
CA ALA A 345 -6.96 -4.16 0.42
C ALA A 345 -7.38 -5.24 -0.59
N VAL A 346 -8.60 -5.14 -1.09
CA VAL A 346 -9.02 -5.77 -2.35
C VAL A 346 -9.00 -4.70 -3.44
N VAL A 347 -8.36 -4.98 -4.58
CA VAL A 347 -8.22 -4.01 -5.68
C VAL A 347 -8.68 -4.66 -6.97
N PHE A 348 -9.60 -3.99 -7.67
CA PHE A 348 -10.26 -4.48 -8.87
C PHE A 348 -9.60 -3.93 -10.13
N TYR A 349 -9.49 -4.78 -11.15
CA TYR A 349 -8.84 -4.43 -12.41
C TYR A 349 -9.63 -4.94 -13.61
N ASP A 350 -9.65 -4.14 -14.67
CA ASP A 350 -10.04 -4.55 -16.02
C ASP A 350 -8.81 -4.46 -16.93
N GLY A 351 -8.12 -5.60 -17.08
CA GLY A 351 -6.83 -5.68 -17.77
C GLY A 351 -5.78 -4.75 -17.15
N MET A 352 -5.48 -3.65 -17.85
CA MET A 352 -4.51 -2.64 -17.41
C MET A 352 -5.11 -1.57 -16.51
N GLU A 353 -6.42 -1.41 -16.49
CA GLU A 353 -7.09 -0.38 -15.70
C GLU A 353 -7.31 -0.84 -14.26
N CYS A 354 -6.96 0.01 -13.31
CA CYS A 354 -7.34 -0.12 -11.91
C CYS A 354 -8.68 0.58 -11.72
N LEU A 355 -9.73 -0.21 -11.50
CA LEU A 355 -11.09 0.31 -11.33
C LEU A 355 -11.26 0.96 -9.96
N GLY A 356 -10.53 0.48 -8.95
CA GLY A 356 -10.68 0.90 -7.57
C GLY A 356 -10.45 -0.24 -6.59
N GLY A 357 -11.00 -0.14 -5.38
CA GLY A 357 -10.85 -1.18 -4.37
C GLY A 357 -11.54 -0.86 -3.05
N GLY A 358 -11.28 -1.68 -2.05
CA GLY A 358 -11.79 -1.52 -0.68
C GLY A 358 -10.94 -2.29 0.33
N LEU A 359 -11.45 -2.43 1.55
CA LEU A 359 -10.83 -3.18 2.63
C LEU A 359 -11.57 -4.50 2.86
N ILE A 360 -10.81 -5.57 3.00
CA ILE A 360 -11.36 -6.90 3.24
C ILE A 360 -11.86 -6.98 4.68
N ASP A 361 -13.14 -7.28 4.88
CA ASP A 361 -13.73 -7.45 6.21
C ASP A 361 -13.68 -8.90 6.66
N HIS A 362 -14.18 -9.79 5.82
CA HIS A 362 -14.35 -11.22 6.13
C HIS A 362 -14.07 -12.07 4.89
N ALA A 363 -13.65 -13.31 5.12
CA ALA A 363 -13.47 -14.32 4.08
C ALA A 363 -14.40 -15.49 4.36
N TYR A 364 -14.91 -16.11 3.31
CA TYR A 364 -15.88 -17.19 3.41
C TYR A 364 -15.41 -18.41 2.64
N GLN A 365 -15.72 -19.59 3.17
CA GLN A 365 -15.74 -20.83 2.43
C GLN A 365 -17.20 -21.23 2.25
N GLU A 366 -17.67 -21.16 1.01
CA GLU A 366 -19.09 -21.19 0.66
C GLU A 366 -19.87 -20.15 1.49
N THR A 367 -20.78 -20.57 2.36
CA THR A 367 -21.57 -19.69 3.22
C THR A 367 -20.97 -19.52 4.63
N LYS A 368 -19.84 -20.17 4.94
CA LYS A 368 -19.24 -20.20 6.27
C LYS A 368 -18.11 -19.17 6.37
N VAL A 369 -18.23 -18.25 7.32
CA VAL A 369 -17.14 -17.31 7.68
C VAL A 369 -15.92 -18.11 8.16
N LEU A 370 -14.75 -17.77 7.62
CA LEU A 370 -13.47 -18.32 8.07
C LEU A 370 -12.99 -17.60 9.33
N GLN A 371 -12.49 -18.36 10.30
CA GLN A 371 -12.03 -17.86 11.59
C GLN A 371 -10.65 -17.18 11.46
N TYR A 372 -10.64 -15.98 10.89
CA TYR A 372 -9.42 -15.22 10.55
C TYR A 372 -9.14 -14.01 11.46
N VAL A 373 -10.06 -13.69 12.37
CA VAL A 373 -9.95 -12.58 13.33
C VAL A 373 -10.09 -13.06 14.75
#